data_AF-A0A935ZKQ9-F1
#
_entry.id   AF-A0A935ZKQ9-F1
#
_cell.length_a   1.000
_cell.length_b   1.000
_cell.length_c   1.000
_cell.angle_alpha   90.00
_cell.angle_beta   90.00
_cell.angle_gamma   90.00
#
_symmetry.space_group_name_H-M   'P 1'
#
loop_
_entity.id
_entity.type
_entity.pdbx_description
1 polymer ?
#
loop_
_entity_poly.entity_id
_entity_poly.type
_entity_poly.pdbx_seq_one_letter_code
_entity_poly.pdbx_strand_id
1 'polypeptide(L)'
;MLRPRLDRRAKAQAVVEAFAHEGKPYDYDFDFATDHALVCTELVWRSYRPGPDKPGLRIPLVDMAGRKTLPANAIAGLFAAERGRAEAQLDFVWFYDAHEHERRAFEADEDAFARSFERVKWDIALR
;
A
#
# COMPACT_ATOMS: atom_id res chain seq x y z
N MET A 1 7.90 -4.54 1.71
CA MET A 1 8.38 -3.16 1.56
C MET A 1 8.52 -2.87 0.07
N LEU A 2 7.87 -1.79 -0.37
CA LEU A 2 7.92 -1.31 -1.75
C LEU A 2 8.52 0.09 -1.78
N ARG A 3 9.20 0.45 -2.86
CA ARG A 3 9.80 1.76 -3.04
C ARG A 3 9.17 2.48 -4.24
N PRO A 4 8.70 3.73 -4.08
CA PRO A 4 8.19 4.50 -5.22
C PRO A 4 9.29 4.87 -6.21
N ARG A 5 9.02 4.66 -7.50
CA ARG A 5 9.84 5.11 -8.64
C ARG A 5 9.58 6.59 -8.96
N LEU A 6 9.74 7.42 -7.93
CA LEU A 6 9.64 8.87 -7.99
C LEU A 6 11.01 9.51 -7.75
N ASP A 7 11.19 10.74 -8.23
CA ASP A 7 12.40 11.52 -7.95
C ASP A 7 12.49 11.89 -6.46
N ARG A 8 13.64 12.45 -6.05
CA ARG A 8 13.88 12.83 -4.66
C ARG A 8 12.95 13.95 -4.19
N ARG A 9 12.58 14.88 -5.10
CA ARG A 9 11.71 16.01 -4.79
C ARG A 9 10.30 15.52 -4.43
N ALA A 10 9.72 14.67 -5.26
CA ALA A 10 8.39 14.11 -5.04
C ALA A 10 8.34 13.23 -3.79
N LYS A 11 9.39 12.45 -3.52
CA LYS A 11 9.51 11.69 -2.26
C LYS A 11 9.56 12.61 -1.04
N ALA A 12 10.32 13.71 -1.10
CA ALA A 12 10.37 14.69 -0.01
C ALA A 12 9.01 15.39 0.18
N GLN A 13 8.34 15.80 -0.91
CA GLN A 13 7.00 16.38 -0.85
C GLN A 13 6.00 15.42 -0.20
N ALA A 14 6.07 14.12 -0.51
CA ALA A 14 5.20 13.11 0.11
C ALA A 14 5.43 12.97 1.62
N VAL A 15 6.70 13.01 2.06
CA VAL A 15 7.05 13.00 3.50
C VAL A 15 6.53 14.25 4.19
N VAL A 16 6.70 15.44 3.59
CA VAL A 16 6.15 16.70 4.14
C VAL A 16 4.62 16.64 4.23
N GLU A 17 3.94 16.12 3.22
CA GLU A 17 2.47 15.95 3.25
C GLU A 17 2.03 14.94 4.32
N ALA A 18 2.81 13.90 4.60
CA ALA A 18 2.53 12.98 5.71
C ALA A 18 2.51 13.68 7.08
N PHE A 19 3.38 14.66 7.31
CA PHE A 19 3.40 15.40 8.58
C PHE A 19 2.19 16.31 8.77
N ALA A 20 1.52 16.75 7.70
CA ALA A 20 0.26 17.49 7.82
C ALA A 20 -0.90 16.66 8.43
N HIS A 21 -0.68 15.35 8.57
CA HIS A 21 -1.59 14.39 9.14
C HIS A 21 -1.23 13.97 10.58
N GLU A 22 -0.15 14.50 11.13
CA GLU A 22 0.27 14.23 12.51
C GLU A 22 -0.85 14.62 13.50
N GLY A 23 -1.02 13.80 14.54
CA GLY A 23 -2.01 14.03 15.59
C GLY A 23 -3.44 13.61 15.24
N LYS A 24 -3.73 13.21 13.99
CA LYS A 24 -5.03 12.63 13.64
C LYS A 24 -5.18 11.23 14.27
N PRO A 25 -6.32 10.92 14.89
CA PRO A 25 -6.61 9.57 15.39
C PRO A 25 -6.68 8.54 14.25
N TYR A 26 -6.56 7.27 14.61
CA TYR A 26 -6.72 6.17 13.66
C TYR A 26 -8.20 5.95 13.32
N ASP A 27 -8.51 5.81 12.03
CA ASP A 27 -9.85 5.48 11.55
C ASP A 27 -10.05 3.95 11.49
N TYR A 28 -10.89 3.42 12.37
CA TYR A 28 -11.28 2.00 12.39
C TYR A 28 -12.51 1.69 11.52
N ASP A 29 -13.17 2.71 10.98
CA ASP A 29 -14.31 2.59 10.07
C ASP A 29 -13.89 2.44 8.60
N PHE A 30 -12.60 2.65 8.31
CA PHE A 30 -11.99 2.50 6.99
C PHE A 30 -12.63 3.38 5.90
N ASP A 31 -12.98 4.62 6.23
CA ASP A 31 -13.69 5.55 5.36
C ASP A 31 -12.84 6.78 4.99
N PHE A 32 -12.29 6.80 3.77
CA PHE A 32 -11.42 7.89 3.30
C PHE A 32 -12.19 9.19 3.03
N ALA A 33 -13.53 9.19 3.18
CA ALA A 33 -14.36 10.38 3.08
C ALA A 33 -14.26 11.28 4.32
N THR A 34 -13.87 10.73 5.47
CA THR A 34 -13.66 11.51 6.70
C THR A 34 -12.23 12.02 6.80
N ASP A 35 -12.04 13.24 7.30
CA ASP A 35 -10.72 13.88 7.40
C ASP A 35 -10.22 14.05 8.83
N HIS A 36 -11.05 13.71 9.83
CA HIS A 36 -10.75 13.84 11.26
C HIS A 36 -10.04 12.61 11.84
N ALA A 37 -9.96 11.51 11.11
CA ALA A 37 -9.22 10.29 11.43
C ALA A 37 -8.57 9.73 10.15
N LEU A 38 -7.61 8.81 10.26
CA LEU A 38 -6.91 8.23 9.10
C LEU A 38 -6.67 6.73 9.20
N VAL A 39 -6.81 6.05 8.07
CA VAL A 39 -6.33 4.67 7.90
C VAL A 39 -4.84 4.65 7.53
N CYS A 40 -4.11 3.60 7.91
CA CYS A 40 -2.69 3.46 7.59
C CYS A 40 -2.37 3.60 6.08
N THR A 41 -3.19 3.01 5.21
CA THR A 41 -3.05 3.10 3.75
C THR A 41 -3.55 4.44 3.20
N GLU A 42 -4.43 5.13 3.92
CA GLU A 42 -4.89 6.46 3.56
C GLU A 42 -3.78 7.49 3.67
N LEU A 43 -2.99 7.42 4.75
CA LEU A 43 -1.80 8.27 4.89
C LEU A 43 -0.88 8.10 3.69
N VAL A 44 -0.57 6.87 3.29
CA VAL A 44 0.26 6.57 2.12
C VAL A 44 -0.37 7.14 0.84
N TRP A 45 -1.67 6.94 0.64
CA TRP A 45 -2.39 7.45 -0.52
C TRP A 45 -2.40 8.97 -0.59
N ARG A 46 -2.73 9.66 0.51
CA ARG A 46 -2.73 11.13 0.59
C ARG A 46 -1.33 11.68 0.34
N SER A 47 -0.31 11.13 1.01
CA SER A 47 1.08 11.56 0.85
C SER A 47 1.62 11.39 -0.57
N TYR A 48 1.26 10.31 -1.27
CA TYR A 48 1.83 10.00 -2.58
C TYR A 48 0.95 10.32 -3.79
N ARG A 49 -0.32 10.73 -3.61
CA ARG A 49 -1.18 11.07 -4.76
C ARG A 49 -0.60 12.21 -5.60
N PRO A 50 -0.80 12.22 -6.93
CA PRO A 50 -0.38 13.32 -7.79
C PRO A 50 -1.02 14.65 -7.39
N GLY A 51 -0.28 15.75 -7.58
CA GLY A 51 -0.77 17.12 -7.41
C GLY A 51 -0.17 18.06 -8.47
N PRO A 52 -0.57 19.34 -8.50
CA PRO A 52 -0.18 20.28 -9.56
C PRO A 52 1.33 20.32 -9.84
N ASP A 53 2.16 20.31 -8.80
CA ASP A 53 3.63 20.34 -8.88
C ASP A 53 4.30 19.13 -8.22
N LYS A 54 3.58 17.99 -8.17
CA LYS A 54 4.06 16.77 -7.53
C LYS A 54 3.67 15.55 -8.38
N PRO A 55 4.61 14.91 -9.10
CA PRO A 55 4.33 13.58 -9.64
C PRO A 55 4.08 12.63 -8.49
N GLY A 56 3.19 11.66 -8.69
CA GLY A 56 2.73 10.80 -7.60
C GLY A 56 2.38 9.40 -8.06
N LEU A 57 1.99 8.57 -7.10
CA LEU A 57 1.49 7.23 -7.34
C LEU A 57 0.00 7.31 -7.69
N ARG A 58 -0.35 6.75 -8.85
CA ARG A 58 -1.72 6.55 -9.32
C ARG A 58 -2.23 5.24 -8.75
N ILE A 59 -2.59 5.25 -7.47
CA ILE A 59 -3.20 4.11 -6.79
C ILE A 59 -4.73 4.29 -6.81
N PRO A 60 -5.49 3.39 -7.46
CA PRO A 60 -6.93 3.50 -7.51
C PRO A 60 -7.54 3.21 -6.13
N LEU A 61 -8.47 4.06 -5.69
CA LEU A 61 -9.35 3.75 -4.57
C LEU A 61 -10.45 2.78 -5.02
N VAL A 62 -10.84 1.87 -4.14
CA VAL A 62 -11.93 0.92 -4.37
C VAL A 62 -13.15 1.28 -3.53
N ASP A 63 -14.34 0.92 -3.99
CA ASP A 63 -15.55 0.99 -3.20
C ASP A 63 -15.74 -0.31 -2.41
N MET A 64 -15.88 -0.21 -1.09
CA MET A 64 -16.24 -1.33 -0.22
C MET A 64 -17.39 -0.89 0.67
N ALA A 65 -18.53 -1.59 0.58
CA ALA A 65 -19.74 -1.27 1.35
C ALA A 65 -20.16 0.21 1.26
N GLY A 66 -20.00 0.84 0.08
CA GLY A 66 -20.36 2.24 -0.17
C GLY A 66 -19.31 3.27 0.29
N ARG A 67 -18.16 2.83 0.81
CA ARG A 67 -17.06 3.69 1.24
C ARG A 67 -15.87 3.57 0.29
N LYS A 68 -15.24 4.71 -0.03
CA LYS A 68 -13.97 4.72 -0.76
C LYS A 68 -12.85 4.36 0.21
N THR A 69 -12.05 3.36 -0.16
CA THR A 69 -10.95 2.88 0.68
C THR A 69 -9.79 2.33 -0.17
N LEU A 70 -8.67 2.05 0.48
CA LEU A 70 -7.51 1.42 -0.14
C LEU A 70 -7.00 0.27 0.74
N PRO A 71 -7.42 -0.98 0.48
CA PRO A 71 -6.86 -2.14 1.17
C PRO A 71 -5.37 -2.31 0.83
N ALA A 72 -4.56 -2.76 1.79
CA ALA A 72 -3.14 -3.04 1.52
C ALA A 72 -2.93 -4.04 0.37
N ASN A 73 -3.83 -5.03 0.25
CA ASN A 73 -3.82 -5.99 -0.86
C ASN A 73 -4.00 -5.33 -2.23
N ALA A 74 -4.69 -4.19 -2.33
CA ALA A 74 -4.80 -3.46 -3.59
C ALA A 74 -3.46 -2.85 -4.02
N ILE A 75 -2.60 -2.45 -3.08
CA ILE A 75 -1.24 -1.97 -3.37
C ILE A 75 -0.36 -3.13 -3.86
N ALA A 76 -0.46 -4.31 -3.22
CA ALA A 76 0.26 -5.50 -3.65
C ALA A 76 -0.22 -5.99 -5.04
N GLY A 77 -1.53 -5.96 -5.31
CA GLY A 77 -2.09 -6.27 -6.62
C GLY A 77 -1.68 -5.28 -7.71
N LEU A 78 -1.63 -3.98 -7.39
CA LEU A 78 -1.09 -2.96 -8.31
C LEU A 78 0.37 -3.24 -8.66
N PHE A 79 1.20 -3.52 -7.66
CA PHE A 79 2.59 -3.91 -7.86
C PHE A 79 2.71 -5.13 -8.78
N ALA A 80 1.95 -6.20 -8.50
CA ALA A 80 1.96 -7.42 -9.30
C ALA A 80 1.55 -7.16 -10.75
N ALA A 81 0.52 -6.33 -10.98
CA ALA A 81 0.01 -6.00 -12.30
C ALA A 81 0.99 -5.16 -13.14
N GLU A 82 1.78 -4.30 -12.50
CA GLU A 82 2.76 -3.44 -13.18
C GLU A 82 4.16 -4.06 -13.27
N ARG A 83 4.41 -5.18 -12.57
CA ARG A 83 5.73 -5.79 -12.44
C ARG A 83 6.38 -6.07 -13.80
N GLY A 84 7.66 -5.71 -13.91
CA GLY A 84 8.46 -5.88 -15.13
C GLY A 84 8.18 -4.86 -16.24
N ARG A 85 7.21 -3.95 -16.05
CA ARG A 85 6.90 -2.91 -17.03
C ARG A 85 7.78 -1.67 -16.83
N ALA A 86 8.07 -0.96 -17.91
CA ALA A 86 8.90 0.25 -17.85
C ALA A 86 8.24 1.34 -17.00
N GLU A 87 6.91 1.42 -17.06
CA GLU A 87 6.03 2.38 -16.41
C GLU A 87 5.60 1.98 -14.99
N ALA A 88 6.09 0.85 -14.46
CA ALA A 88 5.80 0.43 -13.09
C ALA A 88 6.10 1.55 -12.09
N GLN A 89 5.23 1.73 -11.10
CA GLN A 89 5.33 2.84 -10.15
C GLN A 89 6.13 2.49 -8.89
N LEU A 90 6.34 1.20 -8.65
CA LEU A 90 6.91 0.64 -7.41
C LEU A 90 8.00 -0.38 -7.73
N ASP A 91 9.11 -0.30 -7.02
CA ASP A 91 10.15 -1.34 -6.98
C ASP A 91 9.94 -2.24 -5.76
N PHE A 92 10.18 -3.54 -5.94
CA PHE A 92 10.35 -4.45 -4.82
C PHE A 92 11.63 -4.10 -4.05
N VAL A 93 11.55 -4.10 -2.72
CA VAL A 93 12.74 -3.95 -1.86
C VAL A 93 12.92 -5.19 -1.01
N TRP A 94 11.87 -5.60 -0.31
CA TRP A 94 11.93 -6.73 0.60
C TRP A 94 10.54 -7.24 0.97
N PHE A 95 10.38 -8.51 1.31
CA PHE A 95 9.15 -9.06 1.85
C PHE A 95 9.44 -10.05 2.97
N TYR A 96 8.72 -9.89 4.07
CA TYR A 96 8.77 -10.81 5.19
C TYR A 96 7.38 -11.44 5.30
N ASP A 97 7.34 -12.74 5.11
CA ASP A 97 6.14 -13.55 5.06
C ASP A 97 6.02 -14.38 6.33
N ALA A 98 4.87 -15.03 6.52
CA ALA A 98 4.61 -15.83 7.71
C ALA A 98 3.76 -17.07 7.42
N HIS A 99 4.07 -18.15 8.15
CA HIS A 99 3.23 -19.33 8.30
C HIS A 99 2.64 -19.31 9.70
N GLU A 100 1.32 -19.05 9.80
CA GLU A 100 0.65 -18.94 11.09
C GLU A 100 0.70 -20.25 11.89
N HIS A 101 0.47 -21.40 11.24
CA HIS A 101 0.47 -22.71 11.89
C HIS A 101 1.85 -23.07 12.47
N GLU A 102 2.92 -22.84 11.71
CA GLU A 102 4.30 -23.04 12.17
C GLU A 102 4.76 -21.96 13.15
N ARG A 103 3.98 -20.88 13.33
CA ARG A 103 4.33 -19.68 14.10
C ARG A 103 5.69 -19.12 13.69
N ARG A 104 5.97 -19.15 12.39
CA ARG A 104 7.26 -18.81 11.81
C ARG A 104 7.10 -17.67 10.81
N ALA A 105 7.96 -16.67 10.93
CA ALA A 105 8.10 -15.62 9.95
C ALA A 105 9.46 -15.77 9.25
N PHE A 106 9.51 -15.45 7.96
CA PHE A 106 10.68 -15.70 7.12
C PHE A 106 10.74 -14.68 5.99
N GLU A 107 11.95 -14.47 5.49
CA GLU A 107 12.17 -13.66 4.31
C GLU A 107 11.68 -14.41 3.06
N ALA A 108 10.92 -13.70 2.22
CA ALA A 108 10.39 -14.21 0.97
C ALA A 108 10.70 -13.24 -0.18
N ASP A 109 10.63 -13.77 -1.40
CA ASP A 109 11.04 -13.04 -2.60
C ASP A 109 9.93 -12.18 -3.22
N GLU A 110 10.27 -11.50 -4.31
CA GLU A 110 9.36 -10.67 -5.08
C GLU A 110 8.19 -11.45 -5.67
N ASP A 111 8.41 -12.70 -6.07
CA ASP A 111 7.37 -13.58 -6.61
C ASP A 111 6.34 -13.97 -5.54
N ALA A 112 6.79 -14.29 -4.34
CA ALA A 112 5.93 -14.55 -3.19
C ALA A 112 5.11 -13.30 -2.82
N PHE A 113 5.74 -12.12 -2.82
CA PHE A 113 5.02 -10.86 -2.57
C PHE A 113 3.96 -10.58 -3.65
N ALA A 114 4.30 -10.75 -4.92
CA ALA A 114 3.38 -10.49 -6.03
C ALA A 114 2.14 -11.39 -6.02
N ARG A 115 2.19 -12.59 -5.42
CA ARG A 115 1.03 -13.48 -5.25
C ARG A 115 0.33 -13.33 -3.89
N SER A 116 0.91 -12.58 -2.96
CA SER A 116 0.43 -12.52 -1.57
C SER A 116 -1.00 -11.99 -1.43
N PHE A 117 -1.42 -11.10 -2.34
CA PHE A 117 -2.75 -10.48 -2.31
C PHE A 117 -3.89 -11.45 -2.69
N GLU A 118 -3.56 -12.59 -3.32
CA GLU A 118 -4.51 -13.61 -3.76
C GLU A 118 -4.87 -14.60 -2.64
N ARG A 119 -4.09 -14.60 -1.54
CA ARG A 119 -4.27 -15.54 -0.42
C ARG A 119 -5.59 -15.29 0.28
N VAL A 120 -6.38 -16.34 0.49
CA VAL A 120 -7.57 -16.24 1.33
C VAL A 120 -7.17 -16.29 2.81
N LYS A 121 -7.85 -15.51 3.64
CA LYS A 121 -7.60 -15.40 5.09
C LYS A 121 -7.63 -16.74 5.84
N TRP A 122 -8.25 -17.76 5.25
CA TRP A 122 -8.46 -19.08 5.84
C TRP A 122 -7.79 -20.22 5.07
N ASP A 123 -6.73 -19.95 4.30
CA ASP A 123 -6.07 -21.02 3.57
C ASP A 123 -5.41 -22.02 4.53
N ILE A 124 -6.19 -23.06 4.85
CA ILE A 124 -5.78 -24.34 5.47
C ILE A 124 -4.72 -25.05 4.58
N ALA A 125 -4.46 -24.52 3.39
CA ALA A 125 -3.58 -25.07 2.35
C ALA A 125 -2.13 -24.58 2.40
N LEU A 126 -1.72 -23.71 3.34
CA LEU A 126 -0.30 -23.49 3.66
C LEU A 126 0.28 -24.66 4.50
N ARG A 127 -0.04 -25.90 4.10
CA ARG A 127 0.52 -27.14 4.63
C ARG A 127 1.79 -27.53 3.89
#